data_AF-A0A8B6H3A8-F1
#
_entry.id   AF-A0A8B6H3A8-F1
#
_cell.length_a   1.000
_cell.length_b   1.000
_cell.length_c   1.000
_cell.angle_alpha   90.00
_cell.angle_beta   90.00
_cell.angle_gamma   90.00
#
_symmetry.space_group_name_H-M   'P 1'
#
loop_
_entity.id
_entity.type
_entity.pdbx_description
1 polymer ?
#
loop_
_entity_poly.entity_id
_entity_poly.type
_entity_poly.pdbx_seq_one_letter_code
_entity_poly.pdbx_strand_id
1 'polypeptide(L)'
;MKLLLVLVLCVTCLHAKDAKEKKSTTTDNIINGLNAGKSIAEVIATSKALPNVLTEVAKSVVPFLGAVAPFLSFVFAFIPTGPSPELLAIRKLHKDIDTRFDQVDVKFDDVKRLINWSTVKVQFSDIEQKINAVYRKYIEMYQAPSNALHGEKTLFISNYESDFQNSGIKLYDGVMNAGNVFGEGLLVPCMKFTEYDRGKCGTFSSGILKLLVRAVELELAYLQLKGLSANVVYHTQQWKSRFDHVRSAMSHADYTIAAKYHDQSTIDIDRYALDHPGDKMNNHDWANNMYNILTNKYYWRDWMVISYKDVTGGDKHWNKICGGYGKFRNHGRNILIASVDKMKRHLDMIKAKAVVNAVQDHIKGFGKMLLPIDSHSAFETFPAEVKDHCSPYVARGVIANGAAPTYKASPSRLVLRNEKFNHIHVFG
;
A
#
# COMPACT_ATOMS: atom_id res chain seq x y z
N MET A 1 -62.24 -10.37 37.52
CA MET A 1 -60.90 -10.93 37.79
C MET A 1 -60.22 -11.53 36.54
N LYS A 2 -60.90 -12.34 35.71
CA LYS A 2 -60.30 -12.93 34.48
C LYS A 2 -59.84 -11.92 33.42
N LEU A 3 -60.54 -10.79 33.25
CA LEU A 3 -60.19 -9.76 32.25
C LEU A 3 -58.89 -9.01 32.58
N LEU A 4 -58.61 -8.79 33.87
CA LEU A 4 -57.41 -8.10 34.33
C LEU A 4 -56.15 -8.95 34.12
N LEU A 5 -56.27 -10.28 34.28
CA LEU A 5 -55.16 -11.22 34.10
C LEU A 5 -54.72 -11.30 32.63
N VAL A 6 -55.68 -11.28 31.69
CA VAL A 6 -55.41 -11.30 30.25
C VAL A 6 -54.73 -10.01 29.79
N LEU A 7 -55.13 -8.85 30.34
CA LEU A 7 -54.50 -7.57 30.03
C LEU A 7 -53.06 -7.50 30.56
N VAL A 8 -52.78 -8.00 31.76
CA VAL A 8 -51.42 -8.07 32.31
C VAL A 8 -50.54 -9.04 31.51
N LEU A 9 -51.07 -10.19 31.06
CA LEU A 9 -50.37 -11.14 30.19
C LEU A 9 -50.09 -10.57 28.79
N CYS A 10 -51.03 -9.84 28.18
CA CYS A 10 -50.80 -9.19 26.90
C CYS A 10 -49.76 -8.07 27.00
N VAL A 11 -49.83 -7.22 28.04
CA VAL A 11 -48.86 -6.14 28.25
C VAL A 11 -47.46 -6.71 28.51
N THR A 12 -47.33 -7.77 29.30
CA THR A 12 -46.01 -8.41 29.55
C THR A 12 -45.48 -9.13 28.31
N CYS A 13 -46.32 -9.78 27.51
CA CYS A 13 -45.91 -10.38 26.23
C CYS A 13 -45.50 -9.34 25.18
N LEU A 14 -46.18 -8.19 25.10
CA LEU A 14 -45.80 -7.07 24.23
C LEU A 14 -44.45 -6.48 24.65
N HIS A 15 -44.26 -6.21 25.96
CA HIS A 15 -42.98 -5.73 26.48
C HIS A 15 -41.83 -6.73 26.27
N ALA A 16 -42.11 -8.04 26.40
CA ALA A 16 -41.11 -9.08 26.13
C ALA A 16 -40.76 -9.17 24.63
N LYS A 17 -41.72 -8.94 23.74
CA LYS A 17 -41.50 -8.95 22.28
C LYS A 17 -40.71 -7.73 21.83
N ASP A 18 -41.07 -6.53 22.31
CA ASP A 18 -40.34 -5.28 22.06
C ASP A 18 -38.92 -5.32 22.64
N ALA A 19 -38.74 -5.88 23.83
CA ALA A 19 -37.42 -6.08 24.43
C ALA A 19 -36.56 -7.08 23.64
N LYS A 20 -37.17 -8.15 23.09
CA LYS A 20 -36.48 -9.15 22.27
C LYS A 20 -36.09 -8.60 20.90
N GLU A 21 -36.96 -7.81 20.27
CA GLU A 21 -36.71 -7.15 19.00
C GLU A 21 -35.62 -6.07 19.13
N LYS A 22 -35.70 -5.20 20.15
CA LYS A 22 -34.68 -4.18 20.43
C LYS A 22 -33.31 -4.77 20.80
N LYS A 23 -33.30 -5.92 21.49
CA LYS A 23 -32.06 -6.67 21.80
C LYS A 23 -31.45 -7.32 20.54
N SER A 24 -32.28 -7.82 19.62
CA SER A 24 -31.83 -8.33 18.31
C SER A 24 -31.16 -7.21 17.51
N THR A 25 -31.84 -6.08 17.33
CA THR A 25 -31.33 -4.94 16.55
C THR A 25 -30.03 -4.36 17.12
N THR A 26 -29.89 -4.32 18.45
CA THR A 26 -28.65 -3.84 19.10
C THR A 26 -27.47 -4.79 18.84
N THR A 27 -27.71 -6.10 18.90
CA THR A 27 -26.68 -7.12 18.66
C THR A 27 -26.25 -7.12 17.20
N ASP A 28 -27.20 -7.01 16.28
CA ASP A 28 -26.93 -6.93 14.83
C ASP A 28 -26.10 -5.70 14.49
N ASN A 29 -26.39 -4.55 15.09
CA ASN A 29 -25.60 -3.32 14.91
C ASN A 29 -24.16 -3.47 15.41
N ILE A 30 -23.94 -4.14 16.56
CA ILE A 30 -22.60 -4.43 17.06
C ILE A 30 -21.84 -5.33 16.09
N ILE A 31 -22.46 -6.44 15.66
CA ILE A 31 -21.84 -7.41 14.74
C ILE A 31 -21.49 -6.73 13.41
N ASN A 32 -22.39 -5.93 12.85
CA ASN A 32 -22.15 -5.22 11.60
C ASN A 32 -20.98 -4.23 11.71
N GLY A 33 -20.90 -3.45 12.79
CA GLY A 33 -19.78 -2.54 13.00
C GLY A 33 -18.46 -3.25 13.24
N LEU A 34 -18.44 -4.33 14.02
CA LEU A 34 -17.23 -5.13 14.23
C LEU A 34 -16.77 -5.84 12.94
N ASN A 35 -17.69 -6.29 12.10
CA ASN A 35 -17.34 -6.81 10.77
C ASN A 35 -16.71 -5.72 9.88
N ALA A 36 -17.18 -4.47 9.98
CA ALA A 36 -16.53 -3.34 9.31
C ALA A 36 -15.11 -3.11 9.84
N GLY A 37 -14.91 -3.18 11.15
CA GLY A 37 -13.58 -3.11 11.77
C GLY A 37 -12.64 -4.23 11.32
N LYS A 38 -13.17 -5.46 11.21
CA LYS A 38 -12.44 -6.62 10.68
C LYS A 38 -12.01 -6.42 9.23
N SER A 39 -12.89 -5.85 8.40
CA SER A 39 -12.60 -5.54 7.01
C SER A 39 -11.45 -4.53 6.88
N ILE A 40 -11.46 -3.48 7.70
CA ILE A 40 -10.34 -2.51 7.78
C ILE A 40 -9.04 -3.21 8.16
N ALA A 41 -9.05 -3.99 9.25
CA ALA A 41 -7.86 -4.67 9.75
C ALA A 41 -7.30 -5.68 8.73
N GLU A 42 -8.17 -6.39 8.02
CA GLU A 42 -7.79 -7.33 6.97
C GLU A 42 -7.11 -6.63 5.78
N VAL A 43 -7.69 -5.55 5.27
CA VAL A 43 -7.10 -4.81 4.14
C VAL A 43 -5.79 -4.14 4.55
N ILE A 44 -5.67 -3.61 5.77
CA ILE A 44 -4.41 -3.06 6.31
C ILE A 44 -3.33 -4.15 6.41
N ALA A 45 -3.67 -5.36 6.87
CA ALA A 45 -2.71 -6.45 7.05
C ALA A 45 -2.22 -7.07 5.72
N THR A 46 -3.10 -7.11 4.72
CA THR A 46 -2.89 -7.91 3.49
C THR A 46 -2.61 -7.09 2.24
N SER A 47 -3.16 -5.87 2.12
CA SER A 47 -3.02 -5.08 0.90
C SER A 47 -1.62 -4.48 0.77
N LYS A 48 -1.03 -4.64 -0.41
CA LYS A 48 0.18 -3.90 -0.82
C LYS A 48 -0.13 -2.53 -1.41
N ALA A 49 -1.38 -2.28 -1.78
CA ALA A 49 -1.81 -1.04 -2.43
C ALA A 49 -2.56 -0.16 -1.42
N LEU A 50 -1.95 1.00 -1.11
CA LEU A 50 -2.56 2.00 -0.23
C LEU A 50 -3.95 2.47 -0.70
N PRO A 51 -4.23 2.67 -2.01
CA PRO A 51 -5.58 3.04 -2.46
C PRO A 51 -6.69 2.08 -2.02
N ASN A 52 -6.41 0.78 -1.95
CA ASN A 52 -7.39 -0.21 -1.48
C ASN A 52 -7.65 -0.04 0.01
N VAL A 53 -6.61 0.20 0.81
CA VAL A 53 -6.72 0.48 2.26
C VAL A 53 -7.56 1.73 2.49
N LEU A 54 -7.27 2.81 1.75
CA LEU A 54 -7.98 4.08 1.87
C LEU A 54 -9.46 3.98 1.49
N THR A 55 -9.77 3.17 0.47
CA THR A 55 -11.15 2.89 0.06
C THR A 55 -11.90 2.13 1.15
N GLU A 56 -11.28 1.11 1.75
CA GLU A 56 -11.91 0.33 2.81
C GLU A 56 -12.12 1.16 4.08
N VAL A 57 -11.14 1.98 4.48
CA VAL A 57 -11.29 2.91 5.63
C VAL A 57 -12.47 3.86 5.40
N ALA A 58 -12.59 4.47 4.22
CA ALA A 58 -13.68 5.39 3.92
C ALA A 58 -15.07 4.74 4.04
N LYS A 59 -15.17 3.47 3.66
CA LYS A 59 -16.40 2.69 3.71
C LYS A 59 -16.75 2.24 5.14
N SER A 60 -15.75 1.75 5.87
CA SER A 60 -15.99 0.88 7.03
C SER A 60 -15.71 1.55 8.37
N VAL A 61 -15.04 2.72 8.40
CA VAL A 61 -14.65 3.35 9.67
C VAL A 61 -15.85 3.85 10.47
N VAL A 62 -16.83 4.48 9.83
CA VAL A 62 -18.01 5.00 10.53
C VAL A 62 -18.88 3.88 11.11
N PRO A 63 -19.22 2.81 10.36
CA PRO A 63 -19.90 1.66 10.94
C PRO A 63 -19.15 1.04 12.13
N PHE A 64 -17.82 0.92 12.03
CA PHE A 64 -17.00 0.40 13.13
C PHE A 64 -17.07 1.29 14.37
N LEU A 65 -16.83 2.59 14.23
CA LEU A 65 -16.88 3.55 15.33
C LEU A 65 -18.28 3.62 15.97
N GLY A 66 -19.34 3.48 15.16
CA GLY A 66 -20.72 3.42 15.64
C GLY A 66 -21.03 2.21 16.53
N ALA A 67 -20.25 1.13 16.44
CA ALA A 67 -20.42 -0.06 17.28
C ALA A 67 -19.72 0.03 18.65
N VAL A 68 -18.78 0.96 18.85
CA VAL A 68 -17.96 1.03 20.09
C VAL A 68 -18.83 1.21 21.34
N ALA A 69 -19.72 2.21 21.36
CA ALA A 69 -20.55 2.48 22.54
C ALA A 69 -21.63 1.38 22.81
N PRO A 70 -22.36 0.89 21.79
CA PRO A 70 -23.25 -0.26 21.96
C PRO A 70 -22.52 -1.52 22.45
N PHE A 71 -21.33 -1.80 21.90
CA PHE A 71 -20.50 -2.92 22.33
C PHE A 71 -20.17 -2.85 23.82
N LEU A 72 -19.65 -1.71 24.30
CA LEU A 72 -19.34 -1.54 25.71
C LEU A 72 -20.59 -1.65 26.58
N SER A 73 -21.69 -1.00 26.19
CA SER A 73 -22.95 -1.10 26.93
C SER A 73 -23.41 -2.57 27.05
N PHE A 74 -23.23 -3.35 25.99
CA PHE A 74 -23.50 -4.78 25.98
C PHE A 74 -22.58 -5.55 26.94
N VAL A 75 -21.27 -5.32 26.90
CA VAL A 75 -20.29 -5.96 27.83
C VAL A 75 -20.67 -5.70 29.29
N PHE A 76 -20.96 -4.44 29.64
CA PHE A 76 -21.26 -4.05 31.02
C PHE A 76 -22.64 -4.53 31.49
N ALA A 77 -23.58 -4.82 30.59
CA ALA A 77 -24.89 -5.38 30.94
C ALA A 77 -24.81 -6.81 31.53
N PHE A 78 -23.70 -7.53 31.31
CA PHE A 78 -23.46 -8.89 31.83
C PHE A 78 -22.65 -8.93 33.13
N ILE A 79 -22.44 -7.79 33.78
CA ILE A 79 -21.88 -7.76 35.14
C ILE A 79 -22.72 -8.61 36.11
N PRO A 80 -24.06 -8.46 36.17
CA PRO A 80 -24.86 -9.15 37.19
C PRO A 80 -25.08 -10.64 36.89
N THR A 81 -25.01 -11.05 35.62
CA THR A 81 -25.52 -12.34 35.14
C THR A 81 -24.44 -13.29 34.60
N GLY A 82 -23.20 -12.83 34.42
CA GLY A 82 -22.15 -13.63 33.80
C GLY A 82 -22.24 -13.64 32.26
N PRO A 83 -21.24 -14.19 31.55
CA PRO A 83 -21.16 -14.08 30.09
C PRO A 83 -22.20 -14.93 29.36
N SER A 84 -22.87 -14.36 28.36
CA SER A 84 -23.71 -15.11 27.42
C SER A 84 -22.93 -15.63 26.21
N PRO A 85 -23.45 -16.61 25.45
CA PRO A 85 -22.86 -17.04 24.19
C PRO A 85 -22.64 -15.89 23.20
N GLU A 86 -23.57 -14.94 23.13
CA GLU A 86 -23.46 -13.76 22.27
C GLU A 86 -22.33 -12.84 22.70
N LEU A 87 -22.14 -12.63 24.01
CA LEU A 87 -21.02 -11.85 24.54
C LEU A 87 -19.68 -12.50 24.18
N LEU A 88 -19.57 -13.82 24.31
CA LEU A 88 -18.37 -14.55 23.92
C LEU A 88 -18.08 -14.42 22.42
N ALA A 89 -19.11 -14.51 21.57
CA ALA A 89 -18.97 -14.34 20.13
C ALA A 89 -18.51 -12.92 19.74
N ILE A 90 -19.09 -11.89 20.34
CA ILE A 90 -18.73 -10.48 20.10
C ILE A 90 -17.29 -10.20 20.58
N ARG A 91 -16.91 -10.68 21.77
CA ARG A 91 -15.53 -10.57 22.27
C ARG A 91 -14.53 -11.25 21.35
N LYS A 92 -14.88 -12.42 20.80
CA LYS A 92 -14.04 -13.12 19.83
C LYS A 92 -13.88 -12.30 18.54
N LEU A 93 -14.96 -11.73 18.03
CA LEU A 93 -14.91 -10.91 16.82
C LEU A 93 -14.02 -9.67 17.02
N HIS A 94 -14.10 -9.01 18.17
CA HIS A 94 -13.22 -7.89 18.51
C HIS A 94 -11.74 -8.33 18.59
N LYS A 95 -11.47 -9.44 19.29
CA LYS A 95 -10.12 -10.03 19.35
C LYS A 95 -9.54 -10.40 17.98
N ASP A 96 -10.38 -10.82 17.04
CA ASP A 96 -9.95 -11.11 15.67
C ASP A 96 -9.50 -9.83 14.93
N ILE A 97 -10.11 -8.68 15.21
CA ILE A 97 -9.67 -7.36 14.70
C ILE A 97 -8.28 -7.05 15.24
N ASP A 98 -8.10 -7.16 16.56
CA ASP A 98 -6.83 -6.90 17.24
C ASP A 98 -5.70 -7.75 16.67
N THR A 99 -5.93 -9.05 16.53
CA THR A 99 -4.96 -10.00 15.99
C THR A 99 -4.50 -9.62 14.58
N ARG A 100 -5.41 -9.09 13.74
CA ARG A 100 -5.08 -8.64 12.38
C ARG A 100 -4.29 -7.34 12.39
N PHE A 101 -4.62 -6.42 13.29
CA PHE A 101 -3.86 -5.20 13.48
C PHE A 101 -2.43 -5.46 13.97
N ASP A 102 -2.22 -6.47 14.81
CA ASP A 102 -0.90 -6.85 15.30
C ASP A 102 0.01 -7.42 14.21
N GLN A 103 -0.55 -8.06 13.17
CA GLN A 103 0.22 -8.53 12.00
C GLN A 103 0.89 -7.39 11.21
N VAL A 104 0.42 -6.16 11.40
CA VAL A 104 0.94 -4.96 10.74
C VAL A 104 2.17 -4.42 11.46
N ASP A 105 2.32 -4.68 12.78
CA ASP A 105 3.38 -4.09 13.61
C ASP A 105 4.78 -4.42 13.09
N VAL A 106 5.05 -5.67 12.74
CA VAL A 106 6.38 -6.09 12.24
C VAL A 106 6.78 -5.31 10.99
N LYS A 107 5.89 -5.27 9.99
CA LYS A 107 6.15 -4.56 8.73
C LYS A 107 6.26 -3.04 8.95
N PHE A 108 5.47 -2.52 9.88
CA PHE A 108 5.49 -1.11 10.25
C PHE A 108 6.79 -0.72 10.93
N ASP A 109 7.26 -1.52 11.88
CA ASP A 109 8.54 -1.37 12.57
C ASP A 109 9.73 -1.40 11.61
N ASP A 110 9.71 -2.32 10.63
CA ASP A 110 10.74 -2.40 9.60
C ASP A 110 10.89 -1.09 8.83
N VAL A 111 9.78 -0.47 8.42
CA VAL A 111 9.79 0.81 7.72
C VAL A 111 10.18 1.96 8.65
N LYS A 112 9.68 1.99 9.89
CA LYS A 112 10.04 3.02 10.88
C LYS A 112 11.55 3.07 11.15
N ARG A 113 12.25 1.93 11.11
CA ARG A 113 13.70 1.87 11.30
C ARG A 113 14.50 2.48 10.16
N LEU A 114 13.94 2.57 8.95
CA LEU A 114 14.61 3.19 7.79
C LEU A 114 14.64 4.73 7.87
N ILE A 115 13.73 5.31 8.62
CA ILE A 115 13.56 6.75 8.65
C ILE A 115 14.49 7.31 9.73
N ASN A 116 15.40 8.23 9.35
CA ASN A 116 16.25 8.92 10.31
C ASN A 116 15.48 10.14 10.85
N TRP A 117 15.36 10.19 12.16
CA TRP A 117 14.27 10.90 12.80
C TRP A 117 14.72 11.61 14.08
N SER A 118 15.94 12.13 14.15
CA SER A 118 16.46 12.76 15.38
C SER A 118 15.51 13.82 15.98
N THR A 119 14.63 14.43 15.18
CA THR A 119 13.54 15.33 15.65
C THR A 119 12.13 14.73 15.65
N VAL A 120 11.77 13.81 14.75
CA VAL A 120 10.37 13.35 14.56
C VAL A 120 10.06 11.99 15.24
N LYS A 121 11.06 11.12 15.47
CA LYS A 121 10.85 9.76 16.02
C LYS A 121 10.58 9.79 17.49
N VAL A 122 11.17 10.73 18.22
CA VAL A 122 10.93 10.84 19.66
C VAL A 122 9.44 11.12 19.90
N GLN A 123 8.88 12.09 19.18
CA GLN A 123 7.46 12.44 19.30
C GLN A 123 6.54 11.34 18.76
N PHE A 124 6.88 10.75 17.60
CA PHE A 124 6.05 9.71 17.00
C PHE A 124 6.03 8.44 17.85
N SER A 125 7.19 7.98 18.32
CA SER A 125 7.30 6.81 19.19
C SER A 125 6.62 7.02 20.53
N ASP A 126 6.68 8.21 21.13
CA ASP A 126 5.94 8.54 22.36
C ASP A 126 4.42 8.42 22.15
N ILE A 127 3.90 8.99 21.07
CA ILE A 127 2.47 8.91 20.70
C ILE A 127 2.04 7.47 20.46
N GLU A 128 2.81 6.70 19.70
CA GLU A 128 2.55 5.29 19.43
C GLU A 128 2.53 4.46 20.73
N GLN A 129 3.52 4.67 21.61
CA GLN A 129 3.60 3.98 22.89
C GLN A 129 2.39 4.28 23.78
N LYS A 130 1.97 5.55 23.85
CA LYS A 130 0.79 5.97 24.62
C LYS A 130 -0.49 5.35 24.10
N ILE A 131 -0.72 5.39 22.78
CA ILE A 131 -1.88 4.75 22.16
C ILE A 131 -1.89 3.25 22.50
N ASN A 132 -0.79 2.54 22.25
CA ASN A 132 -0.72 1.11 22.49
C ASN A 132 -0.84 0.73 23.97
N ALA A 133 -0.28 1.53 24.89
CA ALA A 133 -0.39 1.29 26.33
C ALA A 133 -1.83 1.37 26.82
N VAL A 134 -2.55 2.43 26.45
CA VAL A 134 -3.97 2.60 26.80
C VAL A 134 -4.85 1.57 26.07
N TYR A 135 -4.49 1.21 24.83
CA TYR A 135 -5.20 0.17 24.07
C TYR A 135 -5.13 -1.20 24.74
N ARG A 136 -3.99 -1.58 25.31
CA ARG A 136 -3.90 -2.83 26.09
C ARG A 136 -4.87 -2.84 27.27
N LYS A 137 -5.00 -1.71 27.98
CA LYS A 137 -5.96 -1.57 29.10
C LYS A 137 -7.41 -1.64 28.64
N TYR A 138 -7.71 -1.11 27.46
CA TYR A 138 -9.02 -1.28 26.83
C TYR A 138 -9.34 -2.76 26.55
N ILE A 139 -8.39 -3.51 25.99
CA ILE A 139 -8.53 -4.94 25.74
C ILE A 139 -8.73 -5.73 27.04
N GLU A 140 -7.84 -5.52 28.02
CA GLU A 140 -7.93 -6.14 29.34
C GLU A 140 -9.32 -5.91 29.97
N MET A 141 -9.84 -4.69 29.87
CA MET A 141 -11.17 -4.33 30.36
C MET A 141 -12.28 -5.12 29.68
N TYR A 142 -12.43 -5.05 28.36
CA TYR A 142 -13.60 -5.68 27.73
C TYR A 142 -13.54 -7.21 27.76
N GLN A 143 -12.35 -7.80 27.91
CA GLN A 143 -12.14 -9.26 28.03
C GLN A 143 -12.25 -9.79 29.46
N ALA A 144 -12.25 -8.92 30.48
CA ALA A 144 -12.30 -9.32 31.88
C ALA A 144 -13.56 -10.14 32.23
N PRO A 145 -13.45 -11.05 33.24
CA PRO A 145 -14.61 -11.73 33.78
C PRO A 145 -15.57 -10.72 34.45
N SER A 146 -16.86 -11.06 34.52
CA SER A 146 -17.92 -10.13 34.95
C SER A 146 -17.68 -9.48 36.32
N ASN A 147 -17.06 -10.22 37.26
CA ASN A 147 -16.73 -9.74 38.60
C ASN A 147 -15.56 -8.74 38.64
N ALA A 148 -14.70 -8.72 37.63
CA ALA A 148 -13.54 -7.80 37.55
C ALA A 148 -13.82 -6.55 36.69
N LEU A 149 -14.88 -6.56 35.86
CA LEU A 149 -15.19 -5.49 34.91
C LEU A 149 -15.23 -4.08 35.52
N HIS A 150 -15.72 -3.92 36.75
CA HIS A 150 -15.78 -2.59 37.38
C HIS A 150 -14.39 -2.05 37.74
N GLY A 151 -13.50 -2.91 38.25
CA GLY A 151 -12.11 -2.55 38.54
C GLY A 151 -11.36 -2.18 37.26
N GLU A 152 -11.50 -3.01 36.22
CA GLU A 152 -10.85 -2.77 34.93
C GLU A 152 -11.38 -1.52 34.23
N LYS A 153 -12.68 -1.20 34.36
CA LYS A 153 -13.25 0.06 33.87
C LYS A 153 -12.53 1.27 34.49
N THR A 154 -12.36 1.24 35.82
CA THR A 154 -11.71 2.33 36.56
C THR A 154 -10.25 2.46 36.15
N LEU A 155 -9.54 1.34 35.99
CA LEU A 155 -8.16 1.33 35.49
C LEU A 155 -8.07 1.91 34.08
N PHE A 156 -8.92 1.49 33.15
CA PHE A 156 -8.93 2.04 31.79
C PHE A 156 -9.13 3.55 31.79
N ILE A 157 -10.14 4.06 32.52
CA ILE A 157 -10.42 5.50 32.62
C ILE A 157 -9.21 6.26 33.16
N SER A 158 -8.61 5.77 34.25
CA SER A 158 -7.45 6.40 34.87
C SER A 158 -6.24 6.44 33.94
N ASN A 159 -5.95 5.35 33.22
CA ASN A 159 -4.86 5.31 32.23
C ASN A 159 -5.15 6.24 31.04
N TYR A 160 -6.40 6.32 30.57
CA TYR A 160 -6.76 7.26 29.50
C TYR A 160 -6.52 8.71 29.93
N GLU A 161 -6.96 9.10 31.12
CA GLU A 161 -6.83 10.47 31.63
C GLU A 161 -5.37 10.87 31.89
N SER A 162 -4.52 9.94 32.33
CA SER A 162 -3.11 10.20 32.68
C SER A 162 -2.13 10.05 31.50
N ASP A 163 -2.27 8.98 30.72
CA ASP A 163 -1.24 8.57 29.77
C ASP A 163 -1.59 8.89 28.31
N PHE A 164 -2.88 8.94 27.94
CA PHE A 164 -3.25 9.09 26.53
C PHE A 164 -2.86 10.46 25.96
N GLN A 165 -2.94 11.54 26.75
CA GLN A 165 -2.43 12.89 26.42
C GLN A 165 -2.78 13.39 25.00
N ASN A 166 -4.03 13.19 24.58
CA ASN A 166 -4.55 13.56 23.25
C ASN A 166 -3.75 12.97 22.07
N SER A 167 -3.14 11.79 22.27
CA SER A 167 -2.27 11.15 21.27
C SER A 167 -2.95 10.92 19.92
N GLY A 168 -4.27 10.65 19.90
CA GLY A 168 -5.03 10.54 18.66
C GLY A 168 -5.02 11.82 17.82
N ILE A 169 -5.29 12.97 18.45
CA ILE A 169 -5.27 14.28 17.77
C ILE A 169 -3.85 14.65 17.35
N LYS A 170 -2.84 14.42 18.20
CA LYS A 170 -1.44 14.68 17.82
C LYS A 170 -1.03 13.84 16.61
N LEU A 171 -1.44 12.57 16.54
CA LEU A 171 -1.18 11.72 15.39
C LEU A 171 -1.87 12.24 14.12
N TYR A 172 -3.14 12.66 14.24
CA TYR A 172 -3.87 13.31 13.15
C TYR A 172 -3.15 14.58 12.65
N ASP A 173 -2.77 15.47 13.56
CA ASP A 173 -2.06 16.71 13.24
C ASP A 173 -0.72 16.42 12.56
N GLY A 174 -0.04 15.33 12.93
CA GLY A 174 1.18 14.90 12.27
C GLY A 174 1.02 14.42 10.84
N VAL A 175 -0.12 13.81 10.51
CA VAL A 175 -0.46 13.48 9.12
C VAL A 175 -0.77 14.74 8.33
N MET A 176 -1.53 15.66 8.93
CA MET A 176 -1.92 16.91 8.29
C MET A 176 -0.81 17.96 8.25
N ASN A 177 0.30 17.71 8.96
CA ASN A 177 1.32 18.70 9.30
C ASN A 177 0.73 19.99 9.92
N ALA A 178 -0.35 19.85 10.68
CA ALA A 178 -0.99 20.97 11.36
C ALA A 178 -0.14 21.37 12.58
N GLY A 179 0.04 22.67 12.79
CA GLY A 179 0.78 23.20 13.95
C GLY A 179 2.26 22.84 14.01
N ASN A 180 2.86 22.31 12.93
CA ASN A 180 4.25 21.86 12.86
C ASN A 180 4.64 20.86 13.96
N VAL A 181 3.68 20.05 14.44
CA VAL A 181 3.90 19.07 15.52
C VAL A 181 5.09 18.16 15.21
N PHE A 182 5.33 17.85 13.92
CA PHE A 182 6.43 17.01 13.44
C PHE A 182 7.28 17.67 12.36
N GLY A 183 7.59 18.96 12.47
CA GLY A 183 8.45 19.67 11.52
C GLY A 183 7.93 19.68 10.07
N GLU A 184 8.29 18.68 9.27
CA GLU A 184 7.82 18.47 7.88
C GLU A 184 6.55 17.59 7.77
N GLY A 185 6.00 17.12 8.89
CA GLY A 185 4.89 16.16 8.95
C GLY A 185 5.36 14.71 8.81
N LEU A 186 4.46 13.75 9.02
CA LEU A 186 4.83 12.32 9.07
C LEU A 186 5.06 11.70 7.67
N LEU A 187 4.36 12.18 6.65
CA LEU A 187 4.39 11.56 5.31
C LEU A 187 5.65 11.94 4.51
N VAL A 188 6.14 13.17 4.65
CA VAL A 188 7.28 13.68 3.85
C VAL A 188 8.59 12.96 4.17
N PRO A 189 9.01 12.81 5.45
CA PRO A 189 10.21 12.05 5.78
C PRO A 189 10.09 10.59 5.35
N CYS A 190 8.90 9.98 5.48
CA CYS A 190 8.69 8.63 4.99
C CYS A 190 9.02 8.53 3.50
N MET A 191 8.54 9.45 2.65
CA MET A 191 8.86 9.46 1.22
C MET A 191 10.37 9.62 0.96
N LYS A 192 11.03 10.55 1.64
CA LYS A 192 12.46 10.84 1.43
C LYS A 192 13.35 9.66 1.84
N PHE A 193 13.14 9.12 3.05
CA PHE A 193 14.01 8.08 3.61
C PHE A 193 13.76 6.67 3.09
N THR A 194 12.56 6.40 2.54
CA THR A 194 12.33 5.17 1.78
C THR A 194 12.74 5.28 0.32
N GLU A 195 13.32 6.43 -0.08
CA GLU A 195 13.68 6.75 -1.46
C GLU A 195 12.49 6.56 -2.41
N TYR A 196 11.34 7.11 -2.03
CA TYR A 196 10.08 7.03 -2.78
C TYR A 196 9.66 5.58 -3.11
N ASP A 197 9.98 4.63 -2.23
CA ASP A 197 9.42 3.29 -2.30
C ASP A 197 7.95 3.33 -1.87
N ARG A 198 7.05 3.27 -2.86
CA ARG A 198 5.60 3.33 -2.67
C ARG A 198 5.09 2.22 -1.76
N GLY A 199 5.67 1.02 -1.82
CA GLY A 199 5.26 -0.10 -0.98
C GLY A 199 5.60 0.14 0.49
N LYS A 200 6.79 0.68 0.77
CA LYS A 200 7.21 1.05 2.13
C LYS A 200 6.37 2.22 2.66
N CYS A 201 6.14 3.27 1.86
CA CYS A 201 5.27 4.39 2.27
C CYS A 201 3.82 3.95 2.49
N GLY A 202 3.31 3.02 1.67
CA GLY A 202 2.01 2.41 1.88
C GLY A 202 1.93 1.66 3.21
N THR A 203 2.96 0.87 3.53
CA THR A 203 3.08 0.16 4.82
C THR A 203 3.11 1.12 6.01
N PHE A 204 3.87 2.21 5.90
CA PHE A 204 3.90 3.25 6.93
C PHE A 204 2.54 3.93 7.13
N SER A 205 1.87 4.28 6.02
CA SER A 205 0.54 4.90 6.05
C SER A 205 -0.50 3.96 6.67
N SER A 206 -0.45 2.66 6.34
CA SER A 206 -1.28 1.62 6.96
C SER A 206 -1.07 1.52 8.48
N GLY A 207 0.18 1.62 8.95
CA GLY A 207 0.48 1.64 10.39
C GLY A 207 -0.09 2.87 11.10
N ILE A 208 -0.02 4.05 10.48
CA ILE A 208 -0.66 5.27 10.99
C ILE A 208 -2.19 5.11 11.05
N LEU A 209 -2.82 4.57 9.99
CA LEU A 209 -4.27 4.34 9.98
C LEU A 209 -4.71 3.40 11.09
N LYS A 210 -3.97 2.31 11.32
CA LYS A 210 -4.21 1.43 12.47
C LYS A 210 -4.17 2.20 13.79
N LEU A 211 -3.12 2.98 14.03
CA LEU A 211 -2.97 3.75 15.27
C LEU A 211 -4.08 4.78 15.45
N LEU A 212 -4.51 5.45 14.36
CA LEU A 212 -5.64 6.36 14.39
C LEU A 212 -6.94 5.62 14.74
N VAL A 213 -7.24 4.49 14.09
CA VAL A 213 -8.45 3.70 14.40
C VAL A 213 -8.47 3.29 15.88
N ARG A 214 -7.35 2.78 16.41
CA ARG A 214 -7.21 2.48 17.84
C ARG A 214 -7.43 3.72 18.71
N ALA A 215 -6.81 4.85 18.37
CA ALA A 215 -6.93 6.08 19.14
C ALA A 215 -8.38 6.60 19.22
N VAL A 216 -9.12 6.56 18.11
CA VAL A 216 -10.53 6.98 18.09
C VAL A 216 -11.40 6.01 18.91
N GLU A 217 -11.15 4.71 18.78
CA GLU A 217 -11.85 3.70 19.58
C GLU A 217 -11.68 3.97 21.09
N LEU A 218 -10.46 4.28 21.53
CA LEU A 218 -10.18 4.63 22.93
C LEU A 218 -10.92 5.89 23.38
N GLU A 219 -10.96 6.93 22.54
CA GLU A 219 -11.67 8.18 22.83
C GLU A 219 -13.18 7.95 22.96
N LEU A 220 -13.80 7.22 22.04
CA LEU A 220 -15.23 6.90 22.11
C LEU A 220 -15.56 5.98 23.29
N ALA A 221 -14.68 5.03 23.59
CA ALA A 221 -14.81 4.17 24.77
C ALA A 221 -14.78 4.98 26.06
N TYR A 222 -13.82 5.89 26.21
CA TYR A 222 -13.71 6.78 27.35
C TYR A 222 -14.97 7.63 27.54
N LEU A 223 -15.44 8.29 26.47
CA LEU A 223 -16.65 9.11 26.52
C LEU A 223 -17.88 8.29 26.96
N GLN A 224 -18.05 7.09 26.40
CA GLN A 224 -19.15 6.21 26.78
C GLN A 224 -19.07 5.81 28.27
N LEU A 225 -17.88 5.45 28.75
CA LEU A 225 -17.69 4.95 30.11
C LEU A 225 -17.83 6.02 31.19
N LYS A 226 -17.58 7.29 30.83
CA LYS A 226 -17.84 8.48 31.66
C LYS A 226 -19.31 8.92 31.63
N GLY A 227 -20.18 8.25 30.88
CA GLY A 227 -21.59 8.60 30.75
C GLY A 227 -21.84 9.80 29.82
N LEU A 228 -20.88 10.13 28.95
CA LEU A 228 -20.96 11.24 28.00
C LEU A 228 -21.47 10.76 26.63
N SER A 229 -22.52 9.93 26.60
CA SER A 229 -22.99 9.28 25.38
C SER A 229 -23.44 10.25 24.27
N ALA A 230 -23.92 11.44 24.63
CA ALA A 230 -24.22 12.50 23.66
C ALA A 230 -22.95 12.96 22.89
N ASN A 231 -21.80 12.97 23.57
CA ASN A 231 -20.52 13.35 22.98
C ASN A 231 -20.00 12.25 22.04
N VAL A 232 -20.32 10.97 22.29
CA VAL A 232 -19.88 9.87 21.41
C VAL A 232 -20.34 10.10 19.97
N VAL A 233 -21.59 10.49 19.76
CA VAL A 233 -22.13 10.75 18.41
C VAL A 233 -21.43 11.92 17.76
N TYR A 234 -21.24 13.02 18.50
CA TYR A 234 -20.52 14.20 18.01
C TYR A 234 -19.08 13.88 17.62
N HIS A 235 -18.32 13.22 18.49
CA HIS A 235 -16.93 12.84 18.24
C HIS A 235 -16.80 11.83 17.10
N THR A 236 -17.75 10.91 16.93
CA THR A 236 -17.80 10.00 15.77
C THR A 236 -17.87 10.80 14.46
N GLN A 237 -18.70 11.84 14.39
CA GLN A 237 -18.80 12.67 13.18
C GLN A 237 -17.55 13.54 12.96
N GLN A 238 -16.95 14.07 14.03
CA GLN A 238 -15.68 14.79 13.91
C GLN A 238 -14.58 13.88 13.37
N TRP A 239 -14.49 12.65 13.87
CA TRP A 239 -13.51 11.68 13.41
C TRP A 239 -13.75 11.18 12.00
N LYS A 240 -15.02 11.08 11.56
CA LYS A 240 -15.34 10.85 10.14
C LYS A 240 -14.67 11.90 9.25
N SER A 241 -14.86 13.18 9.55
CA SER A 241 -14.23 14.27 8.78
C SER A 241 -12.69 14.21 8.84
N ARG A 242 -12.12 13.89 9.99
CA ARG A 242 -10.66 13.71 10.13
C ARG A 242 -10.13 12.54 9.28
N PHE A 243 -10.83 11.41 9.24
CA PHE A 243 -10.46 10.29 8.37
C PHE A 243 -10.54 10.66 6.88
N ASP A 244 -11.51 11.48 6.48
CA ASP A 244 -11.57 12.03 5.12
C ASP A 244 -10.35 12.90 4.80
N HIS A 245 -9.92 13.75 5.73
CA HIS A 245 -8.71 14.56 5.58
C HIS A 245 -7.44 13.71 5.50
N VAL A 246 -7.28 12.73 6.41
CA VAL A 246 -6.15 11.78 6.42
C VAL A 246 -6.08 11.02 5.11
N ARG A 247 -7.22 10.54 4.60
CA ARG A 247 -7.31 9.86 3.31
C ARG A 247 -6.84 10.75 2.16
N SER A 248 -7.25 12.01 2.15
CA SER A 248 -6.83 12.97 1.14
C SER A 248 -5.32 13.20 1.17
N ALA A 249 -4.75 13.43 2.37
CA ALA A 249 -3.32 13.63 2.57
C ALA A 249 -2.49 12.39 2.13
N MET A 250 -2.91 11.19 2.53
CA MET A 250 -2.26 9.94 2.14
C MET A 250 -2.37 9.64 0.64
N SER A 251 -3.52 9.96 0.02
CA SER A 251 -3.70 9.85 -1.44
C SER A 251 -2.76 10.80 -2.19
N HIS A 252 -2.61 12.02 -1.70
CA HIS A 252 -1.70 13.00 -2.29
C HIS A 252 -0.23 12.57 -2.18
N ALA A 253 0.17 12.01 -1.03
CA ALA A 253 1.51 11.44 -0.86
C ALA A 253 1.74 10.25 -1.82
N ASP A 254 0.78 9.33 -1.93
CA ASP A 254 0.86 8.19 -2.87
C ASP A 254 1.03 8.65 -4.33
N TYR A 255 0.26 9.66 -4.74
CA TYR A 255 0.40 10.28 -6.06
C TYR A 255 1.78 10.91 -6.26
N THR A 256 2.28 11.64 -5.27
CA THR A 256 3.61 12.28 -5.31
C THR A 256 4.71 11.25 -5.50
N ILE A 257 4.66 10.13 -4.76
CA ILE A 257 5.59 9.01 -4.92
C ILE A 257 5.49 8.41 -6.33
N ALA A 258 4.26 8.13 -6.78
CA ALA A 258 4.03 7.54 -8.09
C ALA A 258 4.54 8.43 -9.23
N ALA A 259 4.42 9.76 -9.10
CA ALA A 259 4.92 10.74 -10.06
C ALA A 259 6.45 10.86 -10.06
N LYS A 260 7.11 10.60 -8.91
CA LYS A 260 8.57 10.68 -8.76
C LYS A 260 9.35 9.49 -9.31
N TYR A 261 8.66 8.47 -9.80
CA TYR A 261 9.29 7.21 -10.24
C TYR A 261 10.40 7.41 -11.29
N HIS A 262 10.24 8.35 -12.22
CA HIS A 262 11.21 8.54 -13.30
C HIS A 262 12.55 9.06 -12.75
N ASP A 263 12.51 10.11 -11.92
CA ASP A 263 13.69 10.69 -11.29
C ASP A 263 14.36 9.66 -10.36
N GLN A 264 13.56 9.01 -9.51
CA GLN A 264 14.11 8.10 -8.51
C GLN A 264 14.64 6.80 -9.13
N SER A 265 13.98 6.24 -10.14
CA SER A 265 14.48 5.03 -10.81
C SER A 265 15.83 5.27 -11.50
N THR A 266 16.07 6.46 -12.04
CA THR A 266 17.38 6.86 -12.59
C THR A 266 18.48 6.77 -11.52
N ILE A 267 18.22 7.32 -10.33
CA ILE A 267 19.15 7.25 -9.19
C ILE A 267 19.39 5.80 -8.77
N ASP A 268 18.32 5.01 -8.65
CA ASP A 268 18.41 3.60 -8.26
C ASP A 268 19.23 2.78 -9.27
N ILE A 269 19.03 3.03 -10.58
CA ILE A 269 19.75 2.37 -11.66
C ILE A 269 21.24 2.73 -11.64
N ASP A 270 21.56 4.02 -11.51
CA ASP A 270 22.96 4.49 -11.46
C ASP A 270 23.68 3.91 -10.25
N ARG A 271 23.05 3.92 -9.06
CA ARG A 271 23.62 3.33 -7.84
C ARG A 271 23.87 1.84 -8.00
N TYR A 272 22.88 1.09 -8.50
CA TYR A 272 23.04 -0.34 -8.70
C TYR A 272 24.12 -0.69 -9.74
N ALA A 273 24.27 0.11 -10.80
CA ALA A 273 25.32 -0.04 -11.79
C ALA A 273 26.72 0.24 -11.19
N LEU A 274 26.83 1.24 -10.33
CA LEU A 274 28.07 1.56 -9.60
C LEU A 274 28.48 0.43 -8.65
N ASP A 275 27.52 -0.13 -7.90
CA ASP A 275 27.78 -1.20 -6.92
C ASP A 275 28.09 -2.55 -7.60
N HIS A 276 27.58 -2.74 -8.82
CA HIS A 276 27.72 -3.99 -9.59
C HIS A 276 28.30 -3.73 -10.99
N PRO A 277 29.58 -3.33 -11.08
CA PRO A 277 30.24 -3.05 -12.35
C PRO A 277 30.38 -4.32 -13.22
N GLY A 278 30.62 -4.11 -14.52
CA GLY A 278 30.64 -5.14 -15.57
C GLY A 278 31.68 -6.24 -15.38
N ASP A 279 32.77 -5.93 -14.70
CA ASP A 279 33.84 -6.85 -14.33
C ASP A 279 33.49 -7.73 -13.11
N LYS A 280 32.53 -7.31 -12.26
CA LYS A 280 32.10 -8.04 -11.07
C LYS A 280 30.80 -8.82 -11.24
N MET A 281 29.93 -8.38 -12.15
CA MET A 281 28.63 -9.02 -12.40
C MET A 281 28.36 -9.08 -13.90
N ASN A 282 28.10 -10.27 -14.44
CA ASN A 282 27.79 -10.40 -15.87
C ASN A 282 26.45 -9.72 -16.22
N ASN A 283 26.22 -9.43 -17.51
CA ASN A 283 25.03 -8.70 -17.97
C ASN A 283 23.72 -9.45 -17.72
N HIS A 284 23.75 -10.78 -17.66
CA HIS A 284 22.55 -11.57 -17.42
C HIS A 284 22.06 -11.40 -15.99
N ASP A 285 22.94 -11.60 -15.01
CA ASP A 285 22.59 -11.48 -13.60
C ASP A 285 22.26 -10.04 -13.24
N TRP A 286 23.00 -9.08 -13.82
CA TRP A 286 22.71 -7.66 -13.66
C TRP A 286 21.31 -7.32 -14.16
N ALA A 287 20.94 -7.74 -15.38
CA ALA A 287 19.62 -7.44 -15.96
C ALA A 287 18.48 -8.08 -15.17
N ASN A 288 18.64 -9.33 -14.71
CA ASN A 288 17.64 -10.00 -13.88
C ASN A 288 17.42 -9.28 -12.55
N ASN A 289 18.51 -8.96 -11.85
CA ASN A 289 18.43 -8.32 -10.54
C ASN A 289 17.88 -6.90 -10.64
N MET A 290 18.34 -6.11 -11.63
CA MET A 290 17.80 -4.78 -11.90
C MET A 290 16.31 -4.84 -12.25
N TYR A 291 15.89 -5.77 -13.10
CA TYR A 291 14.47 -5.97 -13.41
C TYR A 291 13.65 -6.25 -12.14
N ASN A 292 14.14 -7.13 -11.26
CA ASN A 292 13.47 -7.45 -10.00
C ASN A 292 13.37 -6.23 -9.06
N ILE A 293 14.44 -5.44 -8.94
CA ILE A 293 14.44 -4.20 -8.14
C ILE A 293 13.35 -3.26 -8.65
N LEU A 294 13.35 -3.00 -9.96
CA LEU A 294 12.40 -2.07 -10.58
C LEU A 294 10.95 -2.56 -10.46
N THR A 295 10.69 -3.84 -10.71
CA THR A 295 9.33 -4.39 -10.63
C THR A 295 8.80 -4.47 -9.21
N ASN A 296 9.68 -4.61 -8.20
CA ASN A 296 9.26 -4.64 -6.80
C ASN A 296 9.00 -3.23 -6.27
N LYS A 297 9.93 -2.29 -6.48
CA LYS A 297 9.81 -0.91 -6.00
C LYS A 297 8.75 -0.11 -6.77
N TYR A 298 8.66 -0.33 -8.08
CA TYR A 298 7.76 0.38 -9.01
C TYR A 298 6.70 -0.56 -9.60
N TYR A 299 6.03 -1.34 -8.75
CA TYR A 299 5.11 -2.43 -9.15
C TYR A 299 3.91 -2.02 -10.02
N TRP A 300 3.61 -0.73 -10.11
CA TRP A 300 2.57 -0.16 -10.98
C TRP A 300 3.05 0.11 -12.42
N ARG A 301 4.30 -0.26 -12.71
CA ARG A 301 4.95 -0.12 -14.01
C ARG A 301 5.38 -1.49 -14.52
N ASP A 302 5.27 -1.69 -15.82
CA ASP A 302 5.97 -2.77 -16.50
C ASP A 302 7.30 -2.23 -17.03
N TRP A 303 8.36 -3.03 -16.93
CA TRP A 303 9.72 -2.62 -17.23
C TRP A 303 10.31 -3.45 -18.37
N MET A 304 11.25 -2.85 -19.10
CA MET A 304 12.23 -3.52 -19.93
C MET A 304 13.61 -3.14 -19.43
N VAL A 305 14.48 -4.13 -19.24
CA VAL A 305 15.88 -3.96 -18.89
C VAL A 305 16.72 -4.68 -19.94
N ILE A 306 17.66 -3.94 -20.53
CA ILE A 306 18.66 -4.46 -21.45
C ILE A 306 20.03 -4.13 -20.90
N SER A 307 20.87 -5.15 -20.78
CA SER A 307 22.28 -5.01 -20.41
C SER A 307 23.16 -5.78 -21.38
N TYR A 308 24.26 -5.17 -21.82
CA TYR A 308 25.13 -5.75 -22.83
C TYR A 308 26.57 -5.22 -22.75
N LYS A 309 27.47 -5.85 -23.49
CA LYS A 309 28.89 -5.49 -23.51
C LYS A 309 29.07 -4.01 -23.83
N ASP A 310 30.16 -3.47 -23.31
CA ASP A 310 30.55 -2.09 -23.52
C ASP A 310 31.12 -1.82 -24.93
N VAL A 311 30.28 -2.05 -25.93
CA VAL A 311 30.56 -1.75 -27.34
C VAL A 311 30.24 -0.30 -27.65
N THR A 312 30.93 0.27 -28.64
CA THR A 312 30.74 1.65 -29.10
C THR A 312 30.44 1.69 -30.59
N GLY A 313 29.69 2.70 -31.01
CA GLY A 313 29.46 3.00 -32.43
C GLY A 313 28.09 2.52 -32.90
N GLY A 314 27.42 3.36 -33.71
CA GLY A 314 26.08 3.09 -34.21
C GLY A 314 25.96 1.79 -35.01
N ASP A 315 27.08 1.34 -35.58
CA ASP A 315 27.19 0.07 -36.29
C ASP A 315 27.01 -1.16 -35.37
N LYS A 316 27.23 -1.00 -34.05
CA LYS A 316 27.07 -2.06 -33.04
C LYS A 316 25.76 -1.99 -32.28
N HIS A 317 25.18 -0.81 -32.16
CA HIS A 317 23.92 -0.60 -31.45
C HIS A 317 23.23 0.68 -31.89
N TRP A 318 21.92 0.62 -32.10
CA TRP A 318 21.11 1.81 -32.35
C TRP A 318 19.74 1.65 -31.71
N ASN A 319 19.39 2.56 -30.79
CA ASN A 319 18.24 2.40 -29.92
C ASN A 319 17.54 3.74 -29.70
N LYS A 320 16.22 3.70 -29.55
CA LYS A 320 15.40 4.86 -29.19
C LYS A 320 14.50 4.47 -28.02
N ILE A 321 14.61 5.22 -26.93
CA ILE A 321 13.79 5.08 -25.72
C ILE A 321 13.08 6.40 -25.44
N CYS A 322 11.80 6.34 -25.13
CA CYS A 322 10.98 7.48 -24.79
C CYS A 322 10.69 7.51 -23.28
N GLY A 323 11.19 8.53 -22.58
CA GLY A 323 10.97 8.69 -21.14
C GLY A 323 11.51 7.52 -20.30
N GLY A 324 12.62 6.93 -20.74
CA GLY A 324 13.34 5.88 -20.03
C GLY A 324 14.80 6.25 -19.81
N TYR A 325 15.59 5.27 -19.40
CA TYR A 325 16.98 5.45 -19.02
C TYR A 325 17.89 4.75 -20.04
N GLY A 326 18.84 5.50 -20.60
CA GLY A 326 19.86 4.95 -21.49
C GLY A 326 21.22 5.51 -21.12
N LYS A 327 22.18 4.63 -20.81
CA LYS A 327 23.56 5.03 -20.52
C LYS A 327 24.53 4.02 -21.09
N PHE A 328 25.44 4.53 -21.91
CA PHE A 328 26.46 3.74 -22.58
C PHE A 328 27.79 3.87 -21.84
N ARG A 329 28.61 2.81 -21.83
CA ARG A 329 29.86 2.76 -21.06
C ARG A 329 29.68 3.01 -19.55
N ASN A 330 28.52 2.64 -18.99
CA ASN A 330 28.25 2.84 -17.57
C ASN A 330 28.85 1.68 -16.78
N HIS A 331 29.97 1.92 -16.11
CA HIS A 331 30.63 0.92 -15.26
C HIS A 331 30.90 -0.42 -15.98
N GLY A 332 31.40 -0.37 -17.22
CA GLY A 332 31.79 -1.56 -18.00
C GLY A 332 30.65 -2.27 -18.74
N ARG A 333 29.50 -1.62 -18.91
CA ARG A 333 28.36 -2.14 -19.69
C ARG A 333 27.53 -1.03 -20.34
N ASN A 334 26.73 -1.41 -21.33
CA ASN A 334 25.68 -0.56 -21.87
C ASN A 334 24.33 -0.94 -21.24
N ILE A 335 23.52 0.07 -20.88
CA ILE A 335 22.25 -0.10 -20.17
C ILE A 335 21.14 0.65 -20.91
N LEU A 336 20.05 -0.05 -21.20
CA LEU A 336 18.82 0.54 -21.75
C LEU A 336 17.64 0.04 -20.94
N ILE A 337 16.87 0.95 -20.37
CA ILE A 337 15.72 0.66 -19.53
C ILE A 337 14.54 1.51 -19.96
N ALA A 338 13.39 0.89 -20.15
CA ALA A 338 12.15 1.56 -20.48
C ALA A 338 11.04 1.08 -19.55
N SER A 339 9.99 1.89 -19.42
CA SER A 339 8.81 1.47 -18.66
C SER A 339 7.51 1.96 -19.28
N VAL A 340 6.44 1.22 -19.01
CA VAL A 340 5.07 1.62 -19.34
C VAL A 340 4.18 1.48 -18.12
N ASP A 341 3.11 2.27 -18.09
CA ASP A 341 2.08 2.10 -17.08
C ASP A 341 1.45 0.71 -17.25
N LYS A 342 1.38 -0.04 -16.15
CA LYS A 342 0.86 -1.41 -16.16
C LYS A 342 -0.62 -1.48 -16.55
N MET A 343 -1.37 -0.39 -16.37
CA MET A 343 -2.77 -0.26 -16.78
C MET A 343 -2.94 0.03 -18.27
N LYS A 344 -1.88 0.40 -19.00
CA LYS A 344 -1.95 0.53 -20.46
C LYS A 344 -2.17 -0.85 -21.08
N ARG A 345 -2.96 -0.90 -22.16
CA ARG A 345 -3.18 -2.12 -22.94
C ARG A 345 -1.84 -2.77 -23.34
N HIS A 346 -1.76 -4.09 -23.26
CA HIS A 346 -0.62 -4.85 -23.75
C HIS A 346 -0.42 -4.68 -25.27
N LEU A 347 0.78 -5.00 -25.75
CA LEU A 347 1.06 -4.98 -27.17
C LEU A 347 0.15 -5.94 -27.94
N ASP A 348 -0.27 -5.50 -29.12
CA ASP A 348 -0.74 -6.42 -30.14
C ASP A 348 0.47 -7.22 -30.65
N MET A 349 0.63 -8.43 -30.12
CA MET A 349 1.81 -9.26 -30.37
C MET A 349 1.97 -9.64 -31.85
N ILE A 350 0.88 -9.69 -32.62
CA ILE A 350 0.94 -9.98 -34.06
C ILE A 350 1.53 -8.78 -34.79
N LYS A 351 1.01 -7.58 -34.52
CA LYS A 351 1.54 -6.33 -35.10
C LYS A 351 2.98 -6.07 -34.68
N ALA A 352 3.31 -6.27 -33.39
CA ALA A 352 4.66 -6.09 -32.90
C ALA A 352 5.67 -7.07 -33.52
N LYS A 353 5.27 -8.33 -33.76
CA LYS A 353 6.07 -9.30 -34.53
C LYS A 353 6.26 -8.85 -35.98
N ALA A 354 5.20 -8.37 -36.65
CA ALA A 354 5.31 -7.85 -38.00
C ALA A 354 6.30 -6.67 -38.09
N VAL A 355 6.28 -5.78 -37.10
CA VAL A 355 7.21 -4.64 -36.99
C VAL A 355 8.67 -5.10 -36.90
N VAL A 356 9.02 -5.98 -35.95
CA VAL A 356 10.41 -6.46 -35.84
C VAL A 356 10.82 -7.28 -37.05
N ASN A 357 9.87 -7.98 -37.69
CA ASN A 357 10.13 -8.79 -38.88
C ASN A 357 10.36 -7.94 -40.15
N ALA A 358 9.83 -6.72 -40.21
CA ALA A 358 10.02 -5.80 -41.32
C ALA A 358 11.43 -5.19 -41.36
N VAL A 359 12.13 -5.19 -40.22
CA VAL A 359 13.50 -4.67 -40.13
C VAL A 359 14.45 -5.57 -40.92
N GLN A 360 15.30 -4.98 -41.74
CA GLN A 360 16.33 -5.72 -42.49
C GLN A 360 17.58 -5.89 -41.62
N ASP A 361 18.10 -7.10 -41.50
CA ASP A 361 19.34 -7.41 -40.76
C ASP A 361 20.49 -7.87 -41.68
N HIS A 362 20.19 -8.14 -42.95
CA HIS A 362 21.16 -8.55 -43.97
C HIS A 362 20.69 -8.18 -45.39
N ILE A 363 21.64 -8.08 -46.32
CA ILE A 363 21.37 -8.01 -47.76
C ILE A 363 21.87 -9.28 -48.46
N LYS A 364 21.23 -9.64 -49.58
CA LYS A 364 21.69 -10.74 -50.43
C LYS A 364 22.85 -10.26 -51.30
N GLY A 365 24.04 -10.77 -51.02
CA GLY A 365 25.21 -10.62 -51.87
C GLY A 365 25.24 -11.60 -53.03
N PHE A 366 26.31 -11.53 -53.82
CA PHE A 366 26.57 -12.46 -54.91
C PHE A 366 26.62 -13.92 -54.40
N GLY A 367 26.04 -14.85 -55.15
CA GLY A 367 26.10 -16.29 -54.80
C GLY A 367 25.30 -16.72 -53.55
N LYS A 368 24.20 -16.04 -53.21
CA LYS A 368 23.35 -16.30 -52.01
C LYS A 368 24.04 -16.03 -50.66
N MET A 369 25.21 -15.39 -50.65
CA MET A 369 25.86 -14.95 -49.41
C MET A 369 25.01 -13.87 -48.72
N LEU A 370 24.79 -13.99 -47.42
CA LEU A 370 24.15 -12.93 -46.63
C LEU A 370 25.23 -12.00 -46.10
N LEU A 371 25.16 -10.72 -46.47
CA LEU A 371 26.04 -9.68 -45.95
C LEU A 371 25.35 -8.98 -44.77
N PRO A 372 26.02 -8.83 -43.61
CA PRO A 372 25.43 -8.18 -42.45
C PRO A 372 25.11 -6.71 -42.74
N ILE A 373 23.95 -6.26 -42.27
CA ILE A 373 23.65 -4.83 -42.14
C ILE A 373 24.03 -4.42 -40.71
N ASP A 374 24.73 -3.30 -40.57
CA ASP A 374 25.08 -2.74 -39.26
C ASP A 374 23.84 -2.27 -38.49
N SER A 375 23.95 -2.13 -37.16
CA SER A 375 22.78 -1.85 -36.33
C SER A 375 22.07 -0.52 -36.65
N HIS A 376 22.79 0.52 -37.08
CA HIS A 376 22.20 1.80 -37.47
C HIS A 376 21.42 1.65 -38.78
N SER A 377 22.07 1.12 -39.81
CA SER A 377 21.41 0.89 -41.11
C SER A 377 20.18 -0.01 -40.99
N ALA A 378 20.26 -1.05 -40.15
CA ALA A 378 19.12 -1.91 -39.85
C ALA A 378 18.01 -1.13 -39.15
N PHE A 379 18.34 -0.30 -38.14
CA PHE A 379 17.35 0.52 -37.45
C PHE A 379 16.60 1.48 -38.39
N GLU A 380 17.28 2.04 -39.39
CA GLU A 380 16.63 2.94 -40.34
C GLU A 380 15.53 2.28 -41.18
N THR A 381 15.50 0.94 -41.21
CA THR A 381 14.46 0.14 -41.89
C THR A 381 13.23 -0.16 -41.03
N PHE A 382 13.17 0.29 -39.77
CA PHE A 382 11.92 0.27 -39.01
C PHE A 382 10.83 1.07 -39.76
N PRO A 383 9.56 0.64 -39.71
CA PRO A 383 8.45 1.45 -40.21
C PRO A 383 8.48 2.85 -39.59
N ALA A 384 8.23 3.90 -40.36
CA ALA A 384 8.39 5.29 -39.92
C ALA A 384 7.54 5.61 -38.68
N GLU A 385 6.33 5.06 -38.61
CA GLU A 385 5.43 5.18 -37.46
C GLU A 385 6.03 4.59 -36.17
N VAL A 386 6.88 3.57 -36.28
CA VAL A 386 7.61 2.98 -35.14
C VAL A 386 8.92 3.71 -34.88
N LYS A 387 9.66 4.04 -35.94
CA LYS A 387 10.97 4.70 -35.86
C LYS A 387 10.87 6.09 -35.22
N ASP A 388 9.81 6.83 -35.53
CA ASP A 388 9.74 8.25 -35.16
C ASP A 388 8.87 8.54 -33.92
N HIS A 389 7.91 7.67 -33.59
CA HIS A 389 6.93 7.92 -32.51
C HIS A 389 7.14 7.05 -31.28
N CYS A 390 6.61 7.47 -30.12
CA CYS A 390 6.74 6.74 -28.85
C CYS A 390 5.53 5.86 -28.51
N SER A 391 4.59 5.72 -29.44
CA SER A 391 3.36 4.96 -29.27
C SER A 391 3.13 4.07 -30.50
N PRO A 392 2.78 2.79 -30.33
CA PRO A 392 2.61 2.10 -29.05
C PRO A 392 3.94 1.72 -28.39
N TYR A 393 5.09 1.88 -29.07
CA TYR A 393 6.39 1.41 -28.59
C TYR A 393 7.22 2.51 -27.93
N VAL A 394 7.40 2.41 -26.61
CA VAL A 394 8.24 3.33 -25.84
C VAL A 394 9.72 3.02 -25.93
N ALA A 395 10.08 1.82 -26.40
CA ALA A 395 11.45 1.49 -26.78
C ALA A 395 11.51 0.64 -28.03
N ARG A 396 12.52 0.90 -28.86
CA ARG A 396 12.90 0.05 -29.99
C ARG A 396 14.40 0.14 -30.22
N GLY A 397 14.95 -0.88 -30.84
CA GLY A 397 16.35 -0.82 -31.21
C GLY A 397 16.86 -2.08 -31.89
N VAL A 398 18.09 -1.93 -32.38
CA VAL A 398 18.89 -2.96 -33.01
C VAL A 398 20.22 -3.03 -32.27
N ILE A 399 20.61 -4.22 -31.82
CA ILE A 399 21.87 -4.45 -31.11
C ILE A 399 22.59 -5.62 -31.78
N ALA A 400 23.82 -5.42 -32.23
CA ALA A 400 24.60 -6.46 -32.87
C ALA A 400 24.79 -7.68 -31.95
N ASN A 401 24.74 -8.88 -32.52
CA ASN A 401 24.88 -10.14 -31.77
C ASN A 401 26.20 -10.22 -30.98
N GLY A 402 27.29 -9.65 -31.52
CA GLY A 402 28.60 -9.62 -30.85
C GLY A 402 28.59 -8.89 -29.50
N ALA A 403 27.64 -7.97 -29.30
CA ALA A 403 27.46 -7.23 -28.05
C ALA A 403 26.82 -8.08 -26.94
N ALA A 404 26.28 -9.26 -27.28
CA ALA A 404 25.66 -10.23 -26.38
C ALA A 404 24.61 -9.61 -25.43
N PRO A 405 23.53 -9.00 -25.97
CA PRO A 405 22.51 -8.37 -25.16
C PRO A 405 21.67 -9.36 -24.36
N THR A 406 21.44 -9.02 -23.08
CA THR A 406 20.45 -9.70 -22.24
C THR A 406 19.23 -8.81 -22.06
N TYR A 407 18.06 -9.39 -22.32
CA TYR A 407 16.76 -8.73 -22.20
C TYR A 407 15.97 -9.30 -21.03
N LYS A 408 15.31 -8.43 -20.26
CA LYS A 408 14.29 -8.81 -19.27
C LYS A 408 13.10 -7.86 -19.34
N ALA A 409 11.92 -8.43 -19.53
CA ALA A 409 10.64 -7.74 -19.58
C ALA A 409 9.50 -8.76 -19.45
N SER A 410 8.28 -8.28 -19.23
CA SER A 410 7.09 -9.12 -19.39
C SER A 410 6.95 -9.61 -20.84
N PRO A 411 6.64 -10.90 -21.08
CA PRO A 411 6.42 -11.44 -22.44
C PRO A 411 5.28 -10.76 -23.21
N SER A 412 4.33 -10.14 -22.52
CA SER A 412 3.22 -9.39 -23.15
C SER A 412 3.59 -7.94 -23.53
N ARG A 413 4.82 -7.52 -23.23
CA ARG A 413 5.31 -6.14 -23.40
C ARG A 413 6.53 -6.04 -24.31
N LEU A 414 7.25 -7.14 -24.54
CA LEU A 414 8.47 -7.18 -25.33
C LEU A 414 8.32 -8.16 -26.49
N VAL A 415 8.64 -7.69 -27.69
CA VAL A 415 8.90 -8.56 -28.84
C VAL A 415 10.37 -8.42 -29.22
N LEU A 416 11.02 -9.58 -29.37
CA LEU A 416 12.42 -9.73 -29.72
C LEU A 416 12.54 -10.66 -30.92
N ARG A 417 13.26 -10.22 -31.96
CA ARG A 417 13.72 -11.05 -33.08
C ARG A 417 15.23 -11.22 -32.95
N ASN A 418 15.66 -12.46 -32.75
CA ASN A 418 17.07 -12.83 -32.67
C ASN A 418 17.50 -13.40 -34.01
N GLU A 419 18.22 -12.61 -34.80
CA GLU A 419 18.73 -13.04 -36.10
C GLU A 419 20.22 -13.43 -36.02
N LYS A 420 20.83 -13.75 -37.15
CA LYS A 420 22.25 -14.11 -37.26
C LYS A 420 23.19 -12.94 -36.91
N PHE A 421 22.79 -11.70 -37.21
CA PHE A 421 23.68 -10.54 -37.09
C PHE A 421 23.24 -9.54 -36.02
N ASN A 422 21.94 -9.38 -35.81
CA ASN A 422 21.37 -8.38 -34.91
C ASN A 422 20.22 -8.95 -34.06
N HIS A 423 20.09 -8.41 -32.85
CA HIS A 423 18.91 -8.49 -32.00
C HIS A 423 18.03 -7.26 -32.23
N ILE A 424 16.78 -7.46 -32.64
CA ILE A 424 15.84 -6.39 -32.95
C ILE A 424 14.69 -6.48 -31.97
N HIS A 425 14.34 -5.36 -31.33
CA HIS A 425 13.33 -5.37 -30.29
C HIS A 425 12.39 -4.17 -30.38
N VAL A 426 11.18 -4.38 -29.85
CA VAL A 426 10.22 -3.33 -29.53
C VAL A 426 9.56 -3.61 -28.18
N PHE A 427 9.29 -2.57 -27.41
CA PHE A 427 8.64 -2.65 -26.10
C PHE A 427 7.62 -1.52 -25.92
N GLY A 428 6.45 -1.84 -25.33
CA GLY A 428 5.33 -0.89 -25.18
C GLY A 428 4.12 -1.38 -24.40
#